data_AF-X0SJN7-F1
#
_entry.id   AF-X0SJN7-F1
#
_cell.length_a   1.000
_cell.length_b   1.000
_cell.length_c   1.000
_cell.angle_alpha   90.00
_cell.angle_beta   90.00
_cell.angle_gamma   90.00
#
_symmetry.space_group_name_H-M   'P 1'
#
loop_
_entity.id
_entity.type
_entity.pdbx_description
1 polymer ?
#
loop_
_entity_poly.entity_id
_entity_poly.type
_entity_poly.pdbx_seq_one_letter_code
_entity_poly.pdbx_strand_id
1 'polypeptide(L)'
;FVYTEKDHLVDGTFMTGNSNEIKIEKGVKYLINPGAVGQPRDRSPLAACAIYDSKTRKIKFYRMEYDIEEAQRKILKEGLPSPLAERLSLGI
;
A
#
# COMPACT_ATOMS: atom_id res chain seq x y z
N PHE A 1 -1.33 -6.04 1.73
CA PHE A 1 -1.74 -7.29 2.41
C PHE A 1 -3.01 -7.81 1.77
N VAL A 2 -3.11 -9.12 1.55
CA VAL A 2 -4.32 -9.77 1.04
C VAL A 2 -4.63 -10.91 1.98
N TYR A 3 -5.83 -10.93 2.54
CA TYR A 3 -6.33 -12.05 3.32
C TYR A 3 -7.50 -12.67 2.59
N THR A 4 -7.54 -14.00 2.58
CA THR A 4 -8.57 -14.78 1.92
C THR A 4 -9.23 -15.69 2.95
N GLU A 5 -10.56 -15.63 3.07
CA GLU A 5 -11.33 -16.55 3.91
C GLU A 5 -11.90 -17.69 3.06
N LYS A 6 -11.58 -18.93 3.42
CA LYS A 6 -12.14 -20.17 2.84
C LYS A 6 -12.44 -21.15 3.98
N ASP A 7 -13.67 -21.66 4.05
CA ASP A 7 -14.10 -22.65 5.05
C ASP A 7 -13.77 -22.27 6.51
N HIS A 8 -13.98 -20.99 6.87
CA HIS A 8 -13.64 -20.39 8.17
C HIS A 8 -12.14 -20.35 8.52
N LEU A 9 -11.27 -20.68 7.57
CA LEU A 9 -9.83 -20.48 7.66
C LEU A 9 -9.45 -19.20 6.92
N VAL A 10 -8.47 -18.47 7.46
CA VAL A 10 -7.97 -17.22 6.88
C VAL A 10 -6.51 -17.39 6.49
N ASP A 11 -6.24 -17.31 5.19
CA ASP A 11 -4.89 -17.27 4.64
C ASP A 11 -4.45 -15.83 4.41
N GLY A 12 -3.30 -15.46 4.95
CA GLY A 12 -2.68 -14.15 4.78
C GLY A 12 -1.52 -14.20 3.78
N THR A 13 -1.60 -13.41 2.72
CA THR A 13 -0.50 -13.20 1.78
C THR A 13 0.05 -11.79 1.90
N PHE A 14 1.34 -11.71 2.21
CA PHE A 14 2.11 -10.48 2.08
C PHE A 14 2.68 -10.43 0.68
N MET A 15 2.21 -9.49 -0.14
CA MET A 15 2.76 -9.38 -1.49
C MET A 15 4.14 -8.74 -1.41
N THR A 16 5.15 -9.52 -1.75
CA THR A 16 6.55 -9.10 -1.90
C THR A 16 7.00 -9.38 -3.35
N GLY A 17 7.85 -8.53 -3.91
CA GLY A 17 8.37 -8.71 -5.29
C GLY A 17 7.37 -8.35 -6.41
N ASN A 18 7.62 -8.88 -7.63
CA ASN A 18 6.99 -8.45 -8.89
C ASN A 18 5.51 -8.88 -9.07
N SER A 19 4.93 -9.62 -8.12
CA SER A 19 3.51 -10.00 -8.19
C SER A 19 2.66 -8.83 -7.70
N ASN A 20 2.21 -8.02 -8.66
CA ASN A 20 1.41 -6.82 -8.42
C ASN A 20 -0.06 -7.01 -8.80
N GLU A 21 -0.50 -8.22 -9.14
CA GLU A 21 -1.88 -8.47 -9.56
C GLU A 21 -2.46 -9.72 -8.89
N ILE A 22 -3.71 -9.62 -8.44
CA ILE A 22 -4.51 -10.75 -7.96
C ILE A 22 -5.84 -10.82 -8.72
N LYS A 23 -6.35 -12.03 -8.91
CA LYS A 23 -7.70 -12.26 -9.44
C LYS A 23 -8.64 -12.66 -8.32
N ILE A 24 -9.78 -11.99 -8.25
CA ILE A 24 -10.82 -12.22 -7.25
C ILE A 24 -11.75 -13.34 -7.73
N GLU A 25 -11.77 -14.42 -6.95
CA GLU A 25 -12.64 -15.57 -7.16
C GLU A 25 -14.05 -15.28 -6.65
N LYS A 26 -15.07 -15.79 -7.35
CA LYS A 26 -16.45 -15.66 -6.89
C LYS A 26 -16.68 -16.58 -5.68
N GLY A 27 -17.48 -16.12 -4.72
CA GLY A 27 -17.83 -16.91 -3.52
C GLY A 27 -16.75 -16.92 -2.45
N VAL A 28 -15.59 -16.30 -2.70
CA VAL A 28 -14.49 -16.15 -1.74
C VAL A 28 -14.53 -14.74 -1.17
N LYS A 29 -14.29 -14.63 0.14
CA LYS A 29 -14.20 -13.33 0.82
C LYS A 29 -12.74 -12.90 0.93
N TYR A 30 -12.49 -11.64 0.62
CA TYR A 30 -11.16 -11.04 0.65
C TYR A 30 -11.15 -9.80 1.55
N LEU A 31 -10.09 -9.66 2.36
CA LEU A 31 -9.72 -8.40 3.01
C LEU A 31 -8.44 -7.90 2.36
N ILE A 32 -8.48 -6.68 1.83
CA ILE A 32 -7.43 -6.16 0.97
C ILE A 32 -6.96 -4.82 1.49
N ASN A 33 -5.66 -4.72 1.75
CA ASN A 33 -5.00 -3.49 2.12
C ASN A 33 -4.11 -3.03 0.95
N PRO A 34 -4.45 -1.90 0.28
CA PRO A 34 -3.70 -1.36 -0.86
C PRO A 34 -2.40 -0.64 -0.48
N GLY A 35 -2.12 -0.49 0.81
CA GLY A 35 -1.05 0.37 1.32
C GLY A 35 -1.52 1.82 1.52
N ALA A 36 -0.55 2.72 1.66
CA ALA A 36 -0.81 4.15 1.89
C ALA A 36 -0.09 5.01 0.84
N VAL A 37 -0.78 6.04 0.35
CA VAL A 37 -0.24 6.98 -0.64
C VAL A 37 0.75 7.96 0.01
N GLY A 38 0.38 8.56 1.15
CA GLY A 38 1.14 9.68 1.73
C GLY A 38 2.12 9.32 2.86
N GLN A 39 1.96 8.18 3.51
CA GLN A 39 2.85 7.74 4.60
C GLN A 39 2.85 6.20 4.68
N PRO A 40 3.49 5.51 3.71
CA PRO A 40 3.70 4.06 3.79
C PRO A 40 4.51 3.71 5.05
N ARG A 41 4.15 2.60 5.71
CA ARG A 41 4.76 2.15 6.98
C ARG A 41 5.32 0.73 6.91
N ASP A 42 5.64 0.29 5.70
CA ASP A 42 6.08 -1.06 5.40
C ASP A 42 7.55 -1.12 4.97
N ARG A 43 8.36 -0.15 5.42
CA ARG A 43 9.80 0.00 5.11
C ARG A 43 10.10 0.30 3.64
N SER A 44 9.07 0.61 2.85
CA SER A 44 9.22 1.16 1.51
C SER A 44 8.75 2.62 1.51
N PRO A 45 9.57 3.57 1.04
CA PRO A 45 9.15 4.96 0.97
C PRO A 45 8.20 5.24 -0.18
N LEU A 46 7.99 4.29 -1.10
CA LEU A 46 7.16 4.47 -2.29
C LEU A 46 5.68 4.55 -1.92
N ALA A 47 4.99 5.53 -2.52
CA ALA A 47 3.54 5.66 -2.40
C ALA A 47 2.86 4.38 -2.89
N ALA A 48 1.86 3.91 -2.16
CA ALA A 48 1.18 2.65 -2.44
C ALA A 48 -0.32 2.86 -2.65
N CYS A 49 -0.86 2.24 -3.70
CA CYS A 49 -2.29 2.14 -3.94
C CYS A 49 -2.64 0.86 -4.70
N ALA A 50 -3.93 0.63 -4.94
CA ALA A 50 -4.38 -0.44 -5.81
C ALA A 50 -5.57 0.01 -6.68
N ILE A 51 -5.68 -0.57 -7.87
CA ILE A 51 -6.81 -0.40 -8.79
C ILE A 51 -7.57 -1.71 -8.85
N TYR A 52 -8.87 -1.67 -8.59
CA TYR A 52 -9.79 -2.80 -8.80
C TYR A 52 -10.56 -2.63 -10.11
N ASP A 53 -10.34 -3.55 -11.04
CA ASP A 53 -11.17 -3.69 -12.24
C ASP A 53 -12.28 -4.71 -11.96
N SER A 54 -13.51 -4.19 -11.82
CA SER A 54 -14.70 -4.99 -11.53
C SER A 54 -15.16 -5.86 -12.70
N LYS A 55 -14.81 -5.50 -13.96
CA LYS A 55 -15.17 -6.27 -15.15
C LYS A 55 -14.33 -7.54 -15.23
N THR A 56 -13.02 -7.41 -15.02
CA THR A 56 -12.09 -8.55 -15.05
C THR A 56 -11.91 -9.23 -13.69
N ARG A 57 -12.41 -8.61 -12.62
CA ARG A 57 -12.23 -9.01 -11.21
C ARG A 57 -10.75 -9.11 -10.84
N LYS A 58 -9.97 -8.12 -11.24
CA LYS A 58 -8.53 -8.06 -10.98
C LYS A 58 -8.19 -6.86 -10.12
N ILE A 59 -7.31 -7.05 -9.16
CA ILE A 59 -6.74 -5.96 -8.37
C ILE A 59 -5.27 -5.87 -8.71
N LYS A 60 -4.84 -4.68 -9.13
CA LYS A 60 -3.44 -4.35 -9.38
C LYS A 60 -2.93 -3.41 -8.30
N PHE A 61 -1.80 -3.74 -7.70
CA PHE A 61 -1.12 -2.93 -6.70
C PHE A 61 -0.01 -2.13 -7.37
N TYR A 62 0.16 -0.89 -6.93
CA TYR A 62 1.11 0.03 -7.50
C TYR A 62 2.03 0.57 -6.41
N ARG A 63 3.30 0.72 -6.77
CA ARG A 63 4.30 1.50 -6.04
C ARG A 63 4.81 2.57 -6.97
N MET A 64 4.86 3.80 -6.48
CA MET A 64 5.24 4.96 -7.29
C MET A 64 6.22 5.82 -6.51
N GLU A 65 7.24 6.29 -7.21
CA GLU A 65 8.11 7.35 -6.71
C GLU A 65 7.32 8.66 -6.64
N TYR A 66 7.69 9.50 -5.69
CA TYR A 66 7.22 10.87 -5.57
C TYR A 66 8.35 11.72 -4.96
N ASP A 67 8.18 13.03 -5.01
CA ASP A 67 9.14 13.96 -4.46
C ASP A 67 9.05 13.98 -2.91
N ILE A 68 9.78 13.05 -2.29
CA ILE A 68 9.86 12.91 -0.83
C ILE A 68 10.49 14.16 -0.21
N GLU A 69 11.53 14.71 -0.83
CA GLU A 69 12.24 15.89 -0.32
C GLU A 69 11.31 17.11 -0.27
N GLU A 70 10.52 17.35 -1.32
CA GLU A 70 9.55 18.43 -1.35
C GLU A 70 8.43 18.22 -0.33
N ALA A 71 7.96 16.99 -0.13
CA ALA A 71 6.98 16.67 0.91
C ALA A 71 7.53 16.94 2.32
N GLN A 72 8.77 16.50 2.59
CA GLN A 72 9.49 16.76 3.84
C GLN A 72 9.66 18.26 4.08
N ARG A 73 10.09 19.01 3.05
CA ARG A 73 10.26 20.46 3.11
C ARG A 73 8.96 21.17 3.48
N LYS A 74 7.82 20.75 2.90
CA LYS A 74 6.50 21.29 3.26
C LYS A 74 6.15 21.03 4.73
N ILE A 75 6.36 19.82 5.22
CA ILE A 75 6.11 19.46 6.63
C ILE A 75 6.92 20.35 7.58
N LEU A 76 8.21 20.51 7.31
CA LEU A 76 9.11 21.33 8.14
C LEU A 76 8.79 22.83 8.05
N LYS A 77 8.42 23.32 6.85
CA LYS A 77 8.02 24.73 6.65
C LYS A 77 6.81 25.12 7.49
N GLU A 78 5.87 24.19 7.70
CA GLU A 78 4.68 24.41 8.54
C GLU A 78 4.98 24.23 10.05
N GLY A 79 6.23 24.04 10.44
CA GLY A 79 6.64 23.91 11.85
C GLY A 79 6.21 22.58 12.50
N LEU A 80 5.86 21.57 11.70
CA LEU A 80 5.49 20.25 12.22
C LEU A 80 6.72 19.50 12.76
N PRO A 81 6.54 18.56 13.70
CA PRO A 81 7.65 17.79 14.27
C PRO A 81 8.48 17.08 13.19
N SER A 82 9.82 17.23 13.26
CA SER A 82 10.74 16.64 12.27
C SER A 82 10.57 15.13 12.04
N PRO A 83 10.19 14.30 13.05
CA PRO A 83 9.97 12.88 12.80
C PRO A 83 8.84 12.59 11.79
N LEU A 84 7.90 13.51 11.56
CA LEU A 84 6.86 13.35 10.53
C LEU A 84 7.42 13.49 9.12
N ALA A 85 8.46 14.30 8.93
CA ALA A 85 9.15 14.43 7.67
C ALA A 85 10.13 13.25 7.49
N GLU A 86 11.00 13.01 8.47
CA GLU A 86 12.07 11.99 8.41
C GLU A 86 11.53 10.59 8.09
N ARG A 87 10.36 10.24 8.62
CA ARG A 87 9.78 8.91 8.38
C ARG A 87 9.35 8.64 6.93
N LEU A 88 9.14 9.68 6.12
CA LEU A 88 8.72 9.51 4.73
C LEU A 88 9.78 8.79 3.89
N SER A 89 11.06 9.14 4.06
CA SER A 89 12.16 8.51 3.32
C SER A 89 12.49 7.10 3.82
N LEU A 90 12.06 6.76 5.04
CA LEU A 90 12.25 5.45 5.67
C LEU A 90 11.06 4.50 5.45
N GLY A 91 9.89 5.03 5.09
CA GLY A 91 8.64 4.28 5.01
C GLY A 91 8.21 3.71 6.36
N ILE A 92 8.22 4.52 7.43
CA ILE A 92 7.85 4.12 8.81
C ILE A 92 6.78 4.98 9.46
#